data_AF-A0A9E5FGP9-F1
#
_entry.id   AF-A0A9E5FGP9-F1
#
_cell.length_a   1.000
_cell.length_b   1.000
_cell.length_c   1.000
_cell.angle_alpha   90.00
_cell.angle_beta   90.00
_cell.angle_gamma   90.00
#
_symmetry.space_group_name_H-M   'P 1'
#
loop_
_entity.id
_entity.type
_entity.pdbx_description
1 polymer ?
#
loop_
_entity_poly.entity_id
_entity_poly.type
_entity_poly.pdbx_seq_one_letter_code
_entity_poly.pdbx_strand_id
1 'polypeptide(L)'
;MAGEKITSRASDYSQWYLDIVNRAGLAENSSVRGCMVIKPHGYAIWERIHDALDRMFKDTGHVNAYFPLFIPKSYLAKEEQMAEGFAKECAVVTHYRLKSIPGKGVEVDPEAKLEEELIVRPTSETIIWHTYKNWIQSYRDLPLLINQWANVVRWEM
;
A
#
# COMPACT_ATOMS: atom_id res chain seq x y z
N MET A 1 4.57 34.34 2.44
CA MET A 1 4.69 34.39 0.96
C MET A 1 3.38 34.91 0.42
N ALA A 2 3.40 36.11 -0.15
CA ALA A 2 2.22 36.78 -0.69
C ALA A 2 1.63 35.95 -1.84
N GLY A 3 0.30 35.84 -1.85
CA GLY A 3 -0.45 34.82 -2.57
C GLY A 3 -0.17 34.73 -4.06
N GLU A 4 0.42 33.61 -4.48
CA GLU A 4 0.20 33.12 -5.84
C GLU A 4 -1.31 32.98 -6.07
N LYS A 5 -1.80 33.07 -7.29
CA LYS A 5 -3.24 32.90 -7.60
C LYS A 5 -3.56 31.41 -7.73
N ILE A 6 -4.64 30.91 -7.10
CA ILE A 6 -5.12 29.53 -7.34
C ILE A 6 -5.67 29.49 -8.77
N THR A 7 -5.25 28.50 -9.55
CA THR A 7 -5.73 28.28 -10.92
C THR A 7 -7.23 28.03 -10.91
N SER A 8 -7.98 28.58 -11.87
CA SER A 8 -9.42 28.37 -11.88
C SER A 8 -9.73 26.93 -12.30
N ARG A 9 -10.68 26.28 -11.60
CA ARG A 9 -11.09 24.90 -11.92
C ARG A 9 -11.54 24.72 -13.37
N ALA A 10 -12.15 25.75 -13.97
CA ALA A 10 -12.64 25.71 -15.35
C ALA A 10 -11.54 25.88 -16.41
N SER A 11 -10.41 26.50 -16.05
CA SER A 11 -9.29 26.70 -16.99
C SER A 11 -8.34 25.52 -17.02
N ASP A 12 -7.99 24.99 -15.85
CA ASP A 12 -7.11 23.84 -15.71
C ASP A 12 -7.44 23.13 -14.38
N TYR A 13 -8.12 22.00 -14.50
CA TYR A 13 -8.56 21.22 -13.34
C TYR A 13 -7.37 20.57 -12.62
N SER A 14 -6.39 20.08 -13.38
CA SER A 14 -5.23 19.38 -12.83
C SER A 14 -4.39 20.33 -11.99
N GLN A 15 -4.07 21.52 -12.52
CA GLN A 15 -3.33 22.53 -11.76
C GLN A 15 -4.15 23.07 -10.58
N TRP A 16 -5.46 23.30 -10.76
CA TRP A 16 -6.32 23.70 -9.64
C TRP A 16 -6.28 22.69 -8.49
N TYR A 17 -6.34 21.39 -8.77
CA TYR A 17 -6.26 20.35 -7.75
C TYR A 17 -4.92 20.38 -7.00
N LEU A 18 -3.81 20.47 -7.74
CA LEU A 18 -2.46 20.57 -7.15
C LEU A 18 -2.29 21.83 -6.29
N ASP A 19 -2.81 22.97 -6.76
CA ASP A 19 -2.79 24.23 -6.02
C ASP A 19 -3.54 24.11 -4.68
N ILE A 20 -4.71 23.44 -4.68
CA ILE A 20 -5.50 23.22 -3.47
C ILE A 20 -4.78 22.30 -2.50
N VAL A 21 -4.30 21.14 -2.96
CA VAL A 21 -3.57 20.16 -2.12
C VAL A 21 -2.37 20.81 -1.44
N ASN A 22 -1.59 21.59 -2.19
CA ASN A 22 -0.42 22.28 -1.67
C ASN A 22 -0.82 23.38 -0.66
N ARG A 23 -1.73 24.29 -1.03
CA ARG A 23 -2.07 25.46 -0.20
C ARG A 23 -2.84 25.13 1.05
N ALA A 24 -3.68 24.11 1.00
CA ALA A 24 -4.35 23.60 2.20
C ALA A 24 -3.39 22.76 3.08
N GLY A 25 -2.15 22.53 2.63
CA GLY A 25 -1.16 21.77 3.37
C GLY A 25 -1.58 20.33 3.58
N LEU A 26 -2.19 19.69 2.56
CA LEU A 26 -2.71 18.33 2.65
C LEU A 26 -1.63 17.28 2.42
N ALA A 27 -0.83 17.44 1.36
CA ALA A 27 0.23 16.53 0.99
C ALA A 27 1.33 17.25 0.21
N GLU A 28 2.51 16.66 0.17
CA GLU A 28 3.65 17.10 -0.63
C GLU A 28 4.36 15.92 -1.29
N ASN A 29 4.98 16.14 -2.44
CA ASN A 29 5.73 15.10 -3.14
C ASN A 29 6.92 14.65 -2.28
N SER A 30 7.14 13.33 -2.22
CA SER A 30 8.33 12.78 -1.60
C SER A 30 9.52 12.75 -2.58
N SER A 31 10.70 12.35 -2.10
CA SER A 31 11.86 12.07 -2.96
C SER A 31 11.68 10.83 -3.85
N VAL A 32 10.65 10.01 -3.62
CA VAL A 32 10.32 8.83 -4.41
C VAL A 32 9.16 9.16 -5.34
N ARG A 33 9.34 8.92 -6.64
CA ARG A 33 8.31 9.15 -7.66
C ARG A 33 7.06 8.32 -7.33
N GLY A 34 5.88 8.93 -7.47
CA GLY A 34 4.60 8.28 -7.17
C GLY A 34 4.28 8.20 -5.67
N CYS A 35 5.19 8.63 -4.79
CA CYS A 35 4.96 8.67 -3.34
C CYS A 35 4.83 10.12 -2.85
N MET A 36 3.91 10.32 -1.91
CA MET A 36 3.66 11.61 -1.27
C MET A 36 3.78 11.49 0.25
N VAL A 37 4.22 12.56 0.89
CA VAL A 37 4.07 12.73 2.33
C VAL A 37 2.71 13.37 2.58
N ILE A 38 1.80 12.65 3.23
CA ILE A 38 0.52 13.20 3.68
C ILE A 38 0.78 13.99 4.96
N LYS A 39 0.50 15.28 4.93
CA LYS A 39 0.75 16.21 6.05
C LYS A 39 -0.34 16.06 7.11
N PRO A 40 -0.15 16.57 8.34
CA PRO A 40 -1.12 16.40 9.42
C PRO A 40 -2.56 16.80 9.06
N HIS A 41 -2.75 17.88 8.29
CA HIS A 41 -4.10 18.29 7.86
C HIS A 41 -4.73 17.26 6.91
N GLY A 42 -3.98 16.77 5.93
CA GLY A 42 -4.46 15.73 5.02
C GLY A 42 -4.71 14.40 5.74
N TYR A 43 -3.84 14.04 6.67
CA TYR A 43 -3.97 12.80 7.43
C TYR A 43 -5.17 12.84 8.38
N ALA A 44 -5.49 14.00 8.96
CA ALA A 44 -6.71 14.18 9.77
C ALA A 44 -8.01 14.04 8.96
N ILE A 45 -7.97 14.23 7.64
CA ILE A 45 -9.11 13.90 6.75
C ILE A 45 -9.20 12.38 6.60
N TRP A 46 -8.07 11.71 6.36
CA TRP A 46 -8.00 10.25 6.28
C TRP A 46 -8.50 9.58 7.57
N GLU A 47 -8.09 10.06 8.75
CA GLU A 47 -8.55 9.53 10.04
C GLU A 47 -10.09 9.59 10.15
N ARG A 48 -10.72 10.68 9.71
CA ARG A 48 -12.19 10.79 9.72
C ARG A 48 -12.86 9.83 8.75
N ILE A 49 -12.28 9.63 7.56
CA ILE A 49 -12.78 8.67 6.57
C ILE A 49 -12.67 7.24 7.14
N HIS A 50 -11.48 6.92 7.67
CA HIS A 50 -11.19 5.66 8.33
C HIS A 50 -12.20 5.38 9.44
N ASP A 51 -12.38 6.29 10.40
CA ASP A 51 -13.25 6.07 11.56
C ASP A 51 -14.73 5.89 11.19
N ALA A 52 -15.18 6.62 10.17
CA ALA A 52 -16.54 6.48 9.66
C ALA A 52 -16.75 5.10 9.00
N LEU A 53 -15.85 4.71 8.10
CA LEU A 53 -15.94 3.43 7.40
C LEU A 53 -15.72 2.24 8.33
N ASP A 54 -14.76 2.34 9.26
CA ASP A 54 -14.46 1.31 10.24
C ASP A 54 -15.66 1.02 11.14
N ARG A 55 -16.40 2.07 11.54
CA ARG A 55 -17.68 1.91 12.24
C ARG A 55 -18.70 1.18 11.39
N MET A 56 -18.87 1.58 10.13
CA MET A 56 -19.83 0.96 9.20
C MET A 56 -19.51 -0.53 8.95
N PHE A 57 -18.23 -0.89 8.85
CA PHE A 57 -17.81 -2.29 8.73
C PHE A 57 -18.13 -3.08 9.99
N LYS A 58 -17.85 -2.53 11.17
CA LYS A 58 -18.17 -3.16 12.46
C LYS A 58 -19.68 -3.33 12.68
N ASP A 59 -20.48 -2.35 12.28
CA ASP A 59 -21.94 -2.41 12.35
C ASP A 59 -22.54 -3.55 11.50
N THR A 60 -21.81 -4.02 10.49
CA THR A 60 -22.19 -5.15 9.63
C THR A 60 -21.53 -6.48 10.03
N GLY A 61 -20.86 -6.53 11.19
CA GLY A 61 -20.26 -7.74 11.74
C GLY A 61 -18.84 -8.05 11.25
N HIS A 62 -18.20 -7.13 10.51
CA HIS A 62 -16.79 -7.29 10.15
C HIS A 62 -15.88 -7.08 11.36
N VAL A 63 -14.79 -7.82 11.41
CA VAL A 63 -13.72 -7.62 12.39
C VAL A 63 -12.41 -7.28 11.68
N ASN A 64 -11.64 -6.37 12.27
CA ASN A 64 -10.35 -6.00 11.70
C ASN A 64 -9.31 -7.09 11.96
N ALA A 65 -8.52 -7.42 10.94
CA ALA A 65 -7.32 -8.23 11.07
C ALA A 65 -6.17 -7.55 10.31
N TYR A 66 -4.95 -8.05 10.52
CA TYR A 66 -3.78 -7.56 9.82
C TYR A 66 -2.98 -8.71 9.23
N PHE A 67 -2.86 -8.71 7.90
CA PHE A 67 -2.01 -9.62 7.15
C PHE A 67 -0.66 -8.95 6.84
N PRO A 68 0.44 -9.71 6.82
CA PRO A 68 1.78 -9.19 6.53
C PRO A 68 1.87 -8.38 5.23
N LEU A 69 2.78 -7.40 5.23
CA LEU A 69 3.07 -6.56 4.06
C LEU A 69 3.72 -7.35 2.91
N PHE A 70 4.55 -8.33 3.26
CA PHE A 70 5.34 -9.10 2.32
C PHE A 70 4.63 -10.41 1.96
N ILE A 71 4.60 -10.72 0.67
CA ILE A 71 4.00 -11.94 0.12
C ILE A 71 5.10 -12.74 -0.58
N PRO A 72 5.30 -14.03 -0.28
CA PRO A 72 6.23 -14.88 -1.03
C PRO A 72 5.90 -14.88 -2.52
N LYS A 73 6.89 -14.72 -3.40
CA LYS A 73 6.66 -14.71 -4.85
C LYS A 73 5.97 -15.99 -5.34
N SER A 74 6.24 -17.13 -4.73
CA SER A 74 5.57 -18.40 -5.04
C SER A 74 4.05 -18.36 -4.82
N TYR A 75 3.54 -17.46 -3.99
CA TYR A 75 2.10 -17.32 -3.76
C TYR A 75 1.48 -16.56 -4.95
N LEU A 76 2.08 -15.46 -5.39
CA LEU A 76 1.58 -14.70 -6.56
C LEU A 76 1.67 -15.51 -7.84
N ALA A 77 2.73 -16.30 -8.03
CA ALA A 77 2.88 -17.16 -9.21
C ALA A 77 1.74 -18.19 -9.34
N LYS A 78 1.16 -18.64 -8.23
CA LYS A 78 -0.02 -19.52 -8.24
C LYS A 78 -1.30 -18.77 -8.60
N GLU A 79 -1.42 -17.49 -8.25
CA GLU A 79 -2.56 -16.65 -8.58
C GLU A 79 -2.53 -16.19 -10.05
N GLU A 80 -1.37 -15.86 -10.60
CA GLU A 80 -1.21 -15.45 -12.01
C GLU A 80 -1.63 -16.59 -12.97
N GLN A 81 -1.43 -17.86 -12.57
CA GLN A 81 -1.94 -19.01 -13.32
C GLN A 81 -3.48 -19.08 -13.37
N MET A 82 -4.17 -18.34 -12.48
CA MET A 82 -5.62 -18.33 -12.35
C MET A 82 -6.25 -17.00 -12.79
N ALA A 83 -5.48 -15.91 -12.81
CA ALA A 83 -5.93 -14.58 -13.22
C ALA A 83 -4.82 -13.84 -14.00
N GLU A 84 -5.00 -13.70 -15.33
CA GLU A 84 -4.09 -12.92 -16.17
C GLU A 84 -4.17 -11.42 -15.79
N GLY A 85 -3.04 -10.84 -15.35
CA GLY A 85 -2.87 -9.38 -15.35
C GLY A 85 -2.31 -8.72 -14.09
N PHE A 86 -2.20 -9.41 -12.95
CA PHE A 86 -1.84 -8.75 -11.69
C PHE A 86 -0.32 -8.54 -11.47
N ALA A 87 0.53 -9.36 -12.11
CA ALA A 87 1.93 -9.48 -11.72
C ALA A 87 2.87 -8.37 -12.23
N LYS A 88 2.42 -7.44 -13.08
CA LYS A 88 3.34 -6.57 -13.84
C LYS A 88 3.90 -5.38 -13.06
N GLU A 89 3.28 -4.96 -11.95
CA GLU A 89 3.59 -3.68 -11.28
C GLU A 89 3.88 -3.85 -9.77
N CYS A 90 4.67 -4.85 -9.40
CA CYS A 90 4.98 -5.16 -8.01
C CYS A 90 6.42 -4.76 -7.62
N ALA A 91 6.59 -4.19 -6.43
CA ALA A 91 7.92 -4.00 -5.85
C ALA A 91 8.44 -5.33 -5.27
N VAL A 92 9.69 -5.68 -5.61
CA VAL A 92 10.32 -6.96 -5.24
C VAL A 92 11.49 -6.74 -4.30
N VAL A 93 11.46 -7.40 -3.14
CA VAL A 93 12.55 -7.46 -2.18
C VAL A 93 13.40 -8.71 -2.46
N THR A 94 14.67 -8.47 -2.76
CA THR A 94 15.63 -9.52 -3.17
C THR A 94 16.72 -9.77 -2.13
N HIS A 95 16.98 -8.81 -1.23
CA HIS A 95 18.05 -8.87 -0.23
C HIS A 95 17.57 -8.31 1.11
N TYR A 96 18.07 -8.85 2.23
CA TYR A 96 17.64 -8.46 3.59
C TYR A 96 18.59 -7.52 4.33
N ARG A 97 19.78 -7.22 3.77
CA ARG A 97 20.81 -6.42 4.44
C ARG A 97 21.53 -5.48 3.48
N LEU A 98 21.93 -4.33 4.02
CA LEU A 98 22.90 -3.43 3.41
C LEU A 98 24.27 -3.61 4.09
N LYS A 99 25.34 -3.52 3.31
CA LYS A 99 26.72 -3.53 3.79
C LYS A 99 27.31 -2.12 3.72
N SER A 100 28.04 -1.72 4.77
CA SER A 100 28.80 -0.47 4.73
C SER A 100 30.08 -0.64 3.91
N ILE A 101 30.33 0.31 3.02
CA ILE A 101 31.58 0.45 2.30
C ILE A 101 32.36 1.63 2.89
N PRO A 102 33.54 1.38 3.49
CA PRO A 102 34.40 2.45 3.98
C PRO A 102 34.63 3.54 2.91
N GLY A 103 34.28 4.78 3.25
CA GLY A 103 34.46 5.94 2.37
C GLY A 103 33.47 6.06 1.19
N LYS A 104 32.51 5.14 1.01
CA LYS A 104 31.52 5.17 -0.10
C LYS A 104 30.06 5.06 0.32
N GLY A 105 29.76 4.75 1.58
CA GLY A 105 28.39 4.70 2.10
C GLY A 105 27.88 3.28 2.36
N VAL A 106 26.68 2.96 1.87
CA VAL A 106 26.06 1.62 1.99
C VAL A 106 25.67 1.09 0.62
N GLU A 107 25.81 -0.22 0.41
CA GLU A 107 25.32 -0.94 -0.76
C GLU A 107 24.48 -2.15 -0.35
N VAL A 108 23.72 -2.70 -1.28
CA VAL A 108 23.05 -3.98 -1.07
C VAL A 108 24.10 -5.07 -0.94
N ASP A 109 24.05 -5.85 0.14
CA ASP A 109 25.00 -6.93 0.37
C ASP A 109 24.66 -8.12 -0.56
N PRO A 110 25.53 -8.48 -1.52
CA PRO A 110 25.25 -9.58 -2.45
C PRO A 110 25.11 -10.95 -1.76
N GLU A 111 25.73 -11.13 -0.59
CA GLU A 111 25.63 -12.37 0.20
C GLU A 111 24.33 -12.44 1.01
N ALA A 112 23.58 -11.33 1.12
CA ALA A 112 22.32 -11.26 1.83
C ALA A 112 21.10 -11.48 0.91
N LYS A 113 21.29 -12.18 -0.21
CA LYS A 113 20.22 -12.54 -1.13
C LYS A 113 19.24 -13.49 -0.44
N LEU A 114 17.95 -13.23 -0.58
CA LEU A 114 16.89 -14.10 -0.05
C LEU A 114 16.82 -15.42 -0.85
N GLU A 115 16.49 -16.52 -0.17
CA GLU A 115 16.22 -17.81 -0.82
C GLU A 115 15.00 -17.72 -1.73
N GLU A 116 13.99 -16.97 -1.31
CA GLU A 116 12.80 -16.63 -2.09
C GLU A 116 12.58 -15.13 -2.09
N GLU A 117 12.27 -14.56 -3.25
CA GLU A 117 11.93 -13.15 -3.37
C GLU A 117 10.60 -12.84 -2.69
N LEU A 118 10.55 -11.72 -1.98
CA LEU A 118 9.33 -11.25 -1.32
C LEU A 118 8.75 -10.07 -2.09
N ILE A 119 7.43 -10.10 -2.28
CA ILE A 119 6.69 -9.05 -2.97
C ILE A 119 6.08 -8.11 -1.93
N VAL A 120 6.26 -6.81 -2.08
CA VAL A 120 5.47 -5.84 -1.32
C VAL A 120 4.04 -5.87 -1.86
N ARG A 121 3.05 -6.13 -1.00
CA ARG A 121 1.68 -6.39 -1.46
C ARG A 121 1.15 -5.29 -2.40
N PRO A 122 0.72 -5.65 -3.63
CA PRO A 122 -0.09 -4.78 -4.50
C PRO A 122 -1.58 -4.87 -4.14
N THR A 123 -1.95 -6.01 -3.53
CA THR A 123 -3.26 -6.41 -3.04
C THR A 123 -3.06 -7.56 -2.03
N SER A 124 -4.07 -7.94 -1.25
CA SER A 124 -3.91 -8.90 -0.13
C SER A 124 -4.57 -10.26 -0.33
N GLU A 125 -5.24 -10.48 -1.46
CA GLU A 125 -6.02 -11.66 -1.80
C GLU A 125 -5.18 -12.94 -1.61
N THR A 126 -4.00 -13.01 -2.21
CA THR A 126 -3.13 -14.19 -2.16
C THR A 126 -2.78 -14.60 -0.73
N ILE A 127 -2.42 -13.63 0.13
CA ILE A 127 -2.04 -13.90 1.52
C ILE A 127 -3.26 -14.19 2.40
N ILE A 128 -4.39 -13.52 2.14
CA ILE A 128 -5.65 -13.74 2.84
C ILE A 128 -6.18 -15.13 2.54
N TRP A 129 -6.28 -15.54 1.27
CA TRP A 129 -6.78 -16.86 0.89
C TRP A 129 -5.91 -17.99 1.40
N HIS A 130 -4.59 -17.83 1.34
CA HIS A 130 -3.67 -18.80 1.91
C HIS A 130 -3.89 -18.97 3.43
N THR A 131 -4.18 -17.88 4.14
CA THR A 131 -4.46 -17.89 5.57
C THR A 131 -5.83 -18.48 5.88
N TYR A 132 -6.86 -18.11 5.12
CA TYR A 132 -8.24 -18.54 5.31
C TYR A 132 -8.40 -20.05 5.16
N LYS A 133 -7.60 -20.69 4.30
CA LYS A 133 -7.52 -22.16 4.22
C LYS A 133 -7.31 -22.82 5.58
N ASN A 134 -6.58 -22.17 6.48
CA ASN A 134 -6.31 -22.67 7.83
C ASN A 134 -7.40 -22.27 8.83
N TRP A 135 -8.11 -21.16 8.59
CA TRP A 135 -9.16 -20.68 9.50
C TRP A 135 -10.51 -21.36 9.25
N ILE A 136 -10.83 -21.68 8.00
CA ILE A 136 -12.12 -22.27 7.62
C ILE A 136 -11.94 -23.79 7.51
N GLN A 137 -12.39 -24.52 8.53
CA GLN A 137 -12.35 -25.99 8.58
C GLN A 137 -13.75 -26.62 8.51
N SER A 138 -14.79 -25.83 8.76
CA SER A 138 -16.18 -26.24 8.76
C SER A 138 -17.09 -25.15 8.22
N TYR A 139 -18.30 -25.53 7.77
CA TYR A 139 -19.34 -24.56 7.43
C TYR A 139 -19.70 -23.64 8.60
N ARG A 140 -19.42 -24.06 9.84
CA ARG A 140 -19.67 -23.28 11.07
C ARG A 140 -18.72 -22.11 11.25
N ASP A 141 -17.58 -22.11 10.58
CA ASP A 141 -16.62 -21.00 10.62
C ASP A 141 -17.06 -19.83 9.71
N LEU A 142 -18.18 -20.00 9.01
CA LEU A 142 -18.77 -19.01 8.11
C LEU A 142 -20.03 -18.37 8.73
N PRO A 143 -20.30 -17.08 8.42
CA PRO A 143 -19.53 -16.19 7.55
C PRO A 143 -18.27 -15.65 8.24
N LEU A 144 -17.17 -15.55 7.46
CA LEU A 144 -15.95 -14.90 7.89
C LEU A 144 -15.87 -13.49 7.28
N LEU A 145 -16.05 -12.47 8.11
CA LEU A 145 -16.11 -11.07 7.70
C LEU A 145 -14.89 -10.31 8.25
N ILE A 146 -13.86 -10.14 7.42
CA ILE A 146 -12.61 -9.47 7.84
C ILE A 146 -12.40 -8.19 7.04
N ASN A 147 -11.92 -7.16 7.73
CA ASN A 147 -11.42 -5.93 7.13
C ASN A 147 -9.93 -5.73 7.48
N GLN A 148 -9.17 -5.08 6.59
CA GLN A 148 -7.79 -4.66 6.86
C GLN A 148 -7.55 -3.24 6.37
N TRP A 149 -7.07 -2.38 7.27
CA TRP A 149 -6.53 -1.07 6.93
C TRP A 149 -5.02 -1.17 6.67
N ALA A 150 -4.60 -0.77 5.48
CA ALA A 150 -3.31 -1.17 4.96
C ALA A 150 -2.83 -0.27 3.81
N ASN A 151 -1.53 0.01 3.77
CA ASN A 151 -0.88 0.55 2.57
C ASN A 151 -0.60 -0.58 1.58
N VAL A 152 -0.75 -0.28 0.28
CA VAL A 152 -0.35 -1.14 -0.82
C VAL A 152 0.69 -0.41 -1.67
N VAL A 153 1.51 -1.17 -2.39
CA VAL A 153 2.49 -0.60 -3.33
C VAL A 153 2.21 -1.16 -4.71
N ARG A 154 1.93 -0.26 -5.66
CA ARG A 154 1.84 -0.54 -7.09
C ARG A 154 2.82 0.35 -7.81
N TRP A 155 3.60 -0.24 -8.69
CA TRP A 155 4.61 0.46 -9.46
C TRP A 155 4.05 0.81 -10.85
N GLU A 156 3.12 1.77 -10.88
CA GLU A 156 2.53 2.27 -12.12
C GLU A 156 3.58 3.09 -12.90
N MET A 157 3.83 2.71 -14.16
CA MET A 157 4.79 3.39 -15.06
C MET A 157 4.24 4.65 -15.70
#